data_AF-A0A1Y5EBC8-F1
#
_entry.id   AF-A0A1Y5EBC8-F1
#
_cell.length_a   1.000
_cell.length_b   1.000
_cell.length_c   1.000
_cell.angle_alpha   90.00
_cell.angle_beta   90.00
_cell.angle_gamma   90.00
#
_symmetry.space_group_name_H-M   'P 1'
#
loop_
_entity.id
_entity.type
_entity.pdbx_description
1 polymer ?
#
loop_
_entity_poly.entity_id
_entity_poly.type
_entity_poly.pdbx_seq_one_letter_code
_entity_poly.pdbx_strand_id
1 'polypeptide(L)'
;MKKSNQDVARENEKKLCAFFESDEPRPICHGRLNKTKLLESLGIGSSAKTNKITKPLLDAENIKIAESNSKTAHKRAAEGESSDRVKLMQSQIEQLTRKLALTESKLDEYRRSEIGESFLMRTGRMIQMRRVNPNQASIDFDEDK
;
A
#
# COMPACT_ATOMS: atom_id res chain seq x y z
N MET A 1 -27.96 -54.89 14.38
CA MET A 1 -26.51 -55.13 14.54
C MET A 1 -25.83 -53.79 14.81
N LYS A 2 -25.04 -53.66 15.89
CA LYS A 2 -24.24 -52.45 16.13
C LYS A 2 -23.01 -52.51 15.21
N LYS A 3 -22.83 -51.51 14.34
CA LYS A 3 -21.65 -51.40 13.48
C LYS A 3 -20.39 -51.33 14.33
N SER A 4 -19.29 -51.94 13.88
CA SER A 4 -18.00 -51.79 14.55
C SER A 4 -17.56 -50.32 14.47
N ASN A 5 -16.81 -49.86 15.48
CA ASN A 5 -16.24 -48.51 15.47
C ASN A 5 -15.34 -48.26 14.24
N GLN A 6 -14.74 -49.32 13.68
CA GLN A 6 -13.97 -49.22 12.43
C GLN A 6 -14.86 -49.00 11.20
N ASP A 7 -16.04 -49.62 11.14
CA ASP A 7 -16.95 -49.46 10.01
C ASP A 7 -17.53 -48.05 9.98
N VAL A 8 -17.90 -47.52 11.17
CA VAL A 8 -18.34 -46.12 11.32
C VAL A 8 -17.23 -45.15 10.90
N ALA A 9 -15.98 -45.45 11.23
CA ALA A 9 -14.84 -44.62 10.84
C ALA A 9 -14.63 -44.58 9.32
N ARG A 10 -14.78 -45.72 8.63
CA ARG A 10 -14.70 -45.80 7.16
C ARG A 10 -15.88 -45.12 6.46
N GLU A 11 -17.08 -45.17 7.05
CA GLU A 11 -18.22 -44.42 6.52
C GLU A 11 -17.99 -42.91 6.63
N ASN A 12 -17.46 -42.45 7.75
CA ASN A 12 -17.12 -41.03 7.95
C ASN A 12 -15.98 -40.57 7.02
N GLU A 13 -15.00 -41.44 6.77
CA GLU A 13 -13.94 -41.21 5.79
C GLU A 13 -14.51 -40.94 4.40
N LYS A 14 -15.41 -41.80 3.91
CA LYS A 14 -16.05 -41.62 2.60
C LYS A 14 -16.81 -40.30 2.50
N LYS A 15 -17.55 -39.93 3.56
CA LYS A 15 -18.27 -38.64 3.60
C LYS A 15 -17.32 -37.45 3.54
N LEU A 16 -16.20 -37.51 4.27
CA LEU A 16 -15.20 -36.44 4.26
C LEU A 16 -14.52 -36.32 2.90
N CYS A 17 -14.13 -37.44 2.28
CA CYS A 17 -13.54 -37.41 0.93
C CYS A 17 -14.51 -36.84 -0.09
N ALA A 18 -15.77 -37.29 -0.09
CA ALA A 18 -16.80 -36.76 -0.98
C ALA A 18 -17.00 -35.24 -0.81
N PHE A 19 -16.99 -34.75 0.44
CA PHE A 19 -17.05 -33.31 0.70
C PHE A 19 -15.81 -32.57 0.20
N PHE A 20 -14.60 -33.11 0.40
CA PHE A 20 -13.36 -32.45 -0.05
C PHE A 20 -13.19 -32.41 -1.56
N GLU A 21 -13.81 -33.36 -2.27
CA GLU A 21 -13.89 -33.41 -3.74
C GLU A 21 -15.02 -32.55 -4.31
N SER A 22 -15.98 -32.13 -3.48
CA SER A 22 -17.08 -31.27 -3.90
C SER A 22 -16.67 -29.79 -4.00
N ASP A 23 -17.45 -29.03 -4.76
CA ASP A 23 -17.32 -27.56 -4.87
C ASP A 23 -17.89 -26.81 -3.66
N GLU A 24 -18.29 -27.51 -2.59
CA GLU A 24 -18.86 -26.87 -1.41
C GLU A 24 -17.83 -26.01 -0.65
N PRO A 25 -18.25 -24.84 -0.14
CA PRO A 25 -17.35 -23.95 0.57
C PRO A 25 -16.89 -24.57 1.90
N ARG A 26 -15.57 -24.66 2.06
CA ARG A 26 -14.96 -25.17 3.29
C ARG A 26 -15.25 -24.23 4.46
N PRO A 27 -15.74 -24.73 5.62
CA PRO A 27 -15.96 -23.88 6.78
C PRO A 27 -14.61 -23.49 7.39
N ILE A 28 -14.21 -22.22 7.22
CA ILE A 28 -12.94 -21.69 7.68
C ILE A 28 -13.15 -20.81 8.93
N CYS A 29 -12.23 -20.92 9.89
CA CYS A 29 -12.15 -20.04 11.06
C CYS A 29 -10.67 -19.67 11.29
N HIS A 30 -10.37 -18.37 11.35
CA HIS A 30 -9.00 -17.86 11.52
C HIS A 30 -7.98 -18.47 10.54
N GLY A 31 -8.35 -18.61 9.26
CA GLY A 31 -7.47 -19.14 8.21
C GLY A 31 -7.19 -20.66 8.29
N ARG A 32 -7.93 -21.39 9.13
CA ARG A 32 -7.84 -22.86 9.27
C ARG A 32 -9.21 -23.50 9.10
N LEU A 33 -9.25 -24.80 8.79
CA LEU A 33 -10.46 -25.59 8.73
C LEU A 33 -11.14 -25.62 10.10
N ASN A 34 -12.39 -25.19 10.16
CA ASN A 34 -13.24 -25.38 11.33
C ASN A 34 -13.77 -26.83 11.35
N LYS A 35 -12.95 -27.71 11.93
CA LYS A 35 -13.25 -29.15 12.03
C LYS A 35 -14.58 -29.43 12.74
N THR A 36 -14.97 -28.61 13.73
CA THR A 36 -16.23 -28.82 14.46
C THR A 36 -17.42 -28.57 13.54
N LYS A 37 -17.43 -27.41 12.86
CA LYS A 37 -18.52 -27.02 11.98
C LYS A 37 -18.65 -27.96 10.78
N LEU A 38 -17.52 -28.42 10.23
CA LEU A 38 -17.50 -29.40 9.15
C LEU A 38 -18.11 -30.75 9.55
N LEU A 39 -17.72 -31.27 10.72
CA LEU A 39 -18.22 -32.56 11.17
C LEU A 39 -19.71 -32.48 11.49
N GLU A 40 -20.15 -31.38 12.10
CA GLU A 40 -21.56 -31.10 12.38
C GLU A 40 -22.40 -31.02 11.09
N SER A 41 -21.93 -30.32 10.06
CA SER A 41 -22.65 -30.22 8.78
C SER A 41 -22.77 -31.56 8.06
N LEU A 42 -21.81 -32.47 8.24
CA LEU A 42 -21.83 -33.81 7.66
C LEU A 42 -22.56 -34.85 8.54
N GLY A 43 -23.10 -34.42 9.69
CA GLY A 43 -23.72 -35.31 10.67
C GLY A 43 -22.74 -36.32 11.29
N ILE A 44 -21.45 -35.98 11.32
CA ILE A 44 -20.38 -36.81 11.87
C ILE A 44 -20.15 -36.40 13.34
N GLY A 45 -20.11 -37.39 14.24
CA GLY A 45 -19.85 -37.15 15.65
C GLY A 45 -18.47 -36.54 15.93
N SER A 46 -18.36 -35.78 17.01
CA SER A 46 -17.12 -35.10 17.44
C SER A 46 -15.94 -36.06 17.70
N SER A 47 -16.22 -37.33 17.99
CA SER A 47 -15.22 -38.40 18.15
C SER A 47 -14.41 -38.67 16.87
N ALA A 48 -14.90 -38.28 15.69
CA ALA A 48 -14.15 -38.37 14.44
C ALA A 48 -12.90 -37.45 14.42
N LYS A 49 -12.78 -36.48 15.33
CA LYS A 49 -11.57 -35.63 15.44
C LYS A 49 -10.34 -36.40 15.91
N THR A 50 -10.53 -37.43 16.72
CA THR A 50 -9.44 -38.20 17.35
C THR A 50 -9.26 -39.58 16.73
N ASN A 51 -10.17 -39.99 15.84
CA ASN A 51 -10.09 -41.26 15.15
C ASN A 51 -8.89 -41.30 14.19
N LYS A 52 -8.15 -42.42 14.20
CA LYS A 52 -6.93 -42.60 13.42
C LYS A 52 -7.13 -42.51 11.90
N ILE A 53 -8.35 -42.74 11.41
CA ILE A 53 -8.67 -42.71 9.97
C ILE A 53 -9.04 -41.29 9.51
N THR A 54 -9.95 -40.62 10.23
CA THR A 54 -10.48 -39.30 9.81
C THR A 54 -9.60 -38.13 10.22
N LYS A 55 -8.82 -38.25 11.31
CA LYS A 55 -7.88 -37.23 11.75
C LYS A 55 -6.85 -36.82 10.68
N PRO A 56 -6.10 -37.75 10.04
CA PRO A 56 -5.11 -37.37 9.03
C PRO A 56 -5.74 -36.66 7.83
N LEU A 57 -6.97 -37.00 7.43
CA LEU A 57 -7.68 -36.29 6.35
C LEU A 57 -7.98 -34.83 6.72
N LEU A 58 -8.47 -34.58 7.93
CA LEU A 58 -8.74 -33.23 8.42
C LEU A 58 -7.45 -32.40 8.56
N ASP A 59 -6.34 -33.05 8.90
CA ASP A 59 -5.03 -32.39 9.01
C ASP A 59 -4.43 -32.08 7.64
N ALA A 60 -4.51 -33.01 6.68
CA ALA A 60 -4.10 -32.80 5.30
C ALA A 60 -4.86 -31.64 4.64
N GLU A 61 -6.16 -31.55 4.88
CA GLU A 61 -6.97 -30.46 4.33
C GLU A 61 -6.62 -29.11 4.96
N ASN A 62 -6.29 -29.10 6.25
CA ASN A 62 -5.75 -27.91 6.92
C ASN A 62 -4.44 -27.42 6.29
N ILE A 63 -3.56 -28.35 5.93
CA ILE A 63 -2.29 -28.02 5.25
C ILE A 63 -2.57 -27.40 3.89
N LYS A 64 -3.47 -27.98 3.08
CA LYS A 64 -3.87 -27.41 1.79
C LYS A 64 -4.42 -25.99 1.92
N ILE A 65 -5.29 -25.76 2.92
CA ILE A 65 -5.83 -24.42 3.20
C ILE A 65 -4.71 -23.45 3.60
N ALA A 66 -3.80 -23.87 4.47
CA ALA A 66 -2.67 -23.05 4.89
C ALA A 66 -1.74 -22.69 3.73
N GLU A 67 -1.44 -23.64 2.84
CA GLU A 67 -0.65 -23.40 1.63
C GLU A 67 -1.33 -22.46 0.63
N SER A 68 -2.65 -22.56 0.47
CA SER A 68 -3.42 -21.64 -0.39
C SER A 68 -3.45 -20.22 0.20
N ASN A 69 -3.62 -20.12 1.52
CA ASN A 69 -3.59 -18.85 2.23
C ASN A 69 -2.20 -18.19 2.19
N SER A 70 -1.11 -18.97 2.29
CA SER A 70 0.25 -18.41 2.18
C SER A 70 0.53 -17.91 0.77
N LYS A 71 0.15 -18.65 -0.27
CA LYS A 71 0.30 -18.23 -1.68
C LYS A 71 -0.46 -16.93 -1.97
N THR A 72 -1.68 -16.78 -1.45
CA THR A 72 -2.46 -15.55 -1.62
C THR A 72 -1.89 -14.38 -0.82
N ALA A 73 -1.38 -14.63 0.39
CA ALA A 73 -0.68 -13.62 1.18
C ALA A 73 0.60 -13.13 0.48
N HIS A 74 1.40 -14.03 -0.09
CA HIS A 74 2.62 -13.67 -0.83
C HIS A 74 2.30 -12.85 -2.09
N LYS A 75 1.22 -13.17 -2.81
CA LYS A 75 0.77 -12.35 -3.96
C LYS A 75 0.35 -10.95 -3.53
N ARG A 76 -0.42 -10.81 -2.45
CA ARG A 76 -0.82 -9.49 -1.92
C ARG A 76 0.35 -8.66 -1.41
N ALA A 77 1.33 -9.30 -0.77
CA ALA A 77 2.55 -8.63 -0.31
C ALA A 77 3.42 -8.12 -1.48
N ALA A 78 3.39 -8.81 -2.63
CA ALA A 78 4.09 -8.37 -3.83
C ALA A 78 3.40 -7.20 -4.55
N GLU A 79 2.08 -7.04 -4.41
CA GLU A 79 1.30 -6.13 -5.26
C GLU A 79 0.72 -4.89 -4.54
N GLY A 80 0.46 -4.92 -3.23
CA GLY A 80 -0.42 -3.91 -2.59
C GLY A 80 0.25 -2.86 -1.71
N GLU A 81 0.68 -3.24 -0.50
CA GLU A 81 0.87 -2.25 0.58
C GLU A 81 2.20 -1.48 0.54
N SER A 82 3.27 -2.10 0.05
CA SER A 82 4.57 -1.42 -0.06
C SER A 82 4.57 -0.38 -1.18
N SER A 83 3.88 -0.68 -2.29
CA SER A 83 3.85 0.16 -3.49
C SER A 83 3.16 1.51 -3.25
N ASP A 84 2.00 1.50 -2.61
CA ASP A 84 1.21 2.74 -2.46
C ASP A 84 1.79 3.69 -1.41
N ARG A 85 2.33 3.15 -0.31
CA ARG A 85 3.03 3.96 0.70
C ARG A 85 4.32 4.55 0.15
N VAL A 86 5.08 3.80 -0.65
CA VAL A 86 6.28 4.30 -1.32
C VAL A 86 5.93 5.38 -2.34
N LYS A 87 4.89 5.20 -3.15
CA LYS A 87 4.40 6.24 -4.08
C LYS A 87 3.97 7.51 -3.36
N LEU A 88 3.28 7.38 -2.22
CA LEU A 88 2.89 8.53 -1.39
C LEU A 88 4.11 9.27 -0.87
N MET A 89 5.13 8.55 -0.36
CA MET A 89 6.37 9.16 0.12
C MET A 89 7.15 9.84 -1.02
N GLN A 90 7.22 9.23 -2.20
CA GLN A 90 7.84 9.84 -3.39
C GLN A 90 7.13 11.14 -3.77
N SER A 91 5.80 11.16 -3.79
CA SER A 91 5.01 12.36 -4.09
C SER A 91 5.25 13.47 -3.06
N GLN A 92 5.32 13.13 -1.77
CA GLN A 92 5.62 14.10 -0.71
C GLN A 92 7.03 14.69 -0.85
N ILE A 93 8.03 13.86 -1.16
CA ILE A 93 9.40 14.31 -1.41
C ILE A 93 9.42 15.31 -2.57
N GLU A 94 8.79 14.98 -3.70
CA GLU A 94 8.74 15.91 -4.85
C GLU A 94 8.07 17.24 -4.52
N GLN A 95 7.00 17.24 -3.72
CA GLN A 95 6.34 18.46 -3.29
C GLN A 95 7.24 19.31 -2.39
N LEU A 96 7.96 18.68 -1.46
CA LEU A 96 8.91 19.37 -0.59
C LEU A 96 10.10 19.93 -1.38
N THR A 97 10.64 19.17 -2.33
CA THR A 97 11.72 19.64 -3.22
C THR A 97 11.27 20.86 -4.04
N ARG A 98 10.06 20.85 -4.60
CA ARG A 98 9.50 22.01 -5.32
C ARG A 98 9.33 23.22 -4.41
N LYS A 99 8.84 23.03 -3.18
CA LYS A 99 8.70 24.13 -2.21
C LYS A 99 10.06 24.72 -1.83
N LEU A 100 11.05 23.86 -1.59
CA LEU A 100 12.41 24.27 -1.23
C LEU A 100 13.03 25.14 -2.34
N ALA A 101 12.96 24.69 -3.60
CA ALA A 101 13.46 25.45 -4.75
C ALA A 101 12.79 26.83 -4.89
N LEU A 102 11.47 26.91 -4.67
CA LEU A 102 10.75 28.19 -4.68
C LEU A 102 11.20 29.11 -3.55
N THR A 103 11.43 28.58 -2.34
CA THR A 103 11.91 29.39 -1.22
C THR A 103 13.34 29.87 -1.41
N GLU A 104 14.22 29.02 -1.96
CA GLU A 104 15.60 29.40 -2.28
C GLU A 104 15.63 30.50 -3.35
N SER A 105 14.83 30.37 -4.40
CA SER A 105 14.73 31.40 -5.45
C SER A 105 14.26 32.74 -4.90
N LYS A 106 13.29 32.76 -3.97
CA LYS A 106 12.84 33.99 -3.30
C LYS A 106 13.94 34.59 -2.44
N LEU A 107 14.67 33.76 -1.70
CA LEU A 107 15.74 34.20 -0.82
C LEU A 107 16.91 34.80 -1.63
N ASP A 108 17.22 34.23 -2.79
CA ASP A 108 18.19 34.79 -3.72
C ASP A 108 17.72 36.09 -4.38
N GLU A 109 16.42 36.26 -4.60
CA GLU A 109 15.84 37.54 -5.03
C GLU A 109 15.98 38.61 -3.95
N TYR A 110 15.63 38.29 -2.69
CA TYR A 110 15.80 39.20 -1.55
C TYR A 110 17.26 39.60 -1.33
N ARG A 111 18.20 38.65 -1.42
CA ARG A 111 19.64 38.95 -1.31
C ARG A 111 20.09 39.90 -2.42
N ARG A 112 19.61 39.71 -3.65
CA ARG A 112 19.93 40.60 -4.77
C ARG A 112 19.33 42.00 -4.59
N SER A 113 18.10 42.11 -4.07
CA SER A 113 17.50 43.41 -3.78
C SER A 113 18.21 44.14 -2.64
N GLU A 114 18.58 43.45 -1.55
CA GLU A 114 19.34 44.06 -0.45
C GLU A 114 20.72 44.55 -0.89
N ILE A 115 21.41 43.79 -1.75
CA ILE A 115 22.68 44.23 -2.34
C ILE A 115 22.48 45.46 -3.23
N GLY A 116 21.41 45.48 -4.04
CA GLY A 116 21.06 46.62 -4.89
C GLY A 116 20.73 47.88 -4.08
N GLU A 117 19.91 47.76 -3.04
CA GLU A 117 19.52 48.86 -2.16
C GLU A 117 20.69 49.38 -1.32
N SER A 118 21.52 48.49 -0.77
CA SER A 118 22.74 48.86 -0.04
C SER A 118 23.75 49.57 -0.95
N PHE A 119 23.90 49.13 -2.20
CA PHE A 119 24.74 49.81 -3.19
C PHE A 119 24.19 51.20 -3.56
N LEU A 120 22.88 51.34 -3.78
CA LEU A 120 22.22 52.63 -4.05
C LEU A 120 22.36 53.61 -2.89
N MET A 121 22.12 53.15 -1.65
CA MET A 121 22.29 53.94 -0.43
C MET A 121 23.75 54.36 -0.23
N ARG A 122 24.71 53.46 -0.47
CA ARG A 122 26.15 53.72 -0.27
C ARG A 122 26.76 54.62 -1.36
N THR A 123 26.30 54.51 -2.61
CA THR A 123 26.84 55.30 -3.72
C THR A 123 26.12 56.64 -3.93
N GLY A 124 25.01 56.89 -3.21
CA GLY A 124 24.27 58.16 -3.27
C GLY A 124 23.66 58.47 -4.64
N ARG A 125 23.78 57.57 -5.62
CA ARG A 125 23.17 57.72 -6.95
C ARG A 125 21.71 57.31 -6.86
N MET A 126 20.87 58.15 -6.24
CA MET A 126 19.44 58.09 -6.51
C MET A 126 19.27 58.34 -8.01
N ILE A 127 18.82 57.33 -8.75
CA ILE A 127 18.28 57.54 -10.09
C ILE A 127 17.08 58.46 -9.88
N GLN A 128 17.28 59.76 -10.12
CA GLN A 128 16.18 60.70 -10.19
C GLN A 128 15.29 60.22 -11.33
N MET A 129 14.18 59.57 -10.98
CA MET A 129 13.03 59.43 -11.85
C MET A 129 12.62 60.86 -12.21
N ARG A 130 13.16 61.37 -13.34
CA ARG A 130 12.74 62.66 -13.92
C ARG A 130 11.23 62.60 -13.98
N ARG A 131 10.56 63.56 -13.36
CA ARG A 131 9.13 63.79 -13.59
C ARG A 131 8.95 63.92 -15.09
N VAL A 132 8.39 62.89 -15.71
CA VAL A 132 8.18 62.80 -17.14
C VAL A 132 7.26 63.96 -17.51
N ASN A 133 7.81 64.95 -18.22
CA ASN A 133 6.98 65.88 -18.96
C ASN A 133 6.36 65.06 -20.10
N PRO A 134 5.02 64.98 -20.24
CA PRO A 134 4.36 64.01 -21.11
C PRO A 134 4.59 64.22 -22.62
N ASN A 135 5.37 65.22 -23.04
CA ASN A 135 5.57 65.58 -24.45
C ASN A 135 7.01 65.40 -24.97
N GLN A 136 7.91 64.71 -24.26
CA GLN A 136 9.21 64.32 -24.82
C GLN A 136 9.31 62.81 -24.97
N ALA A 137 8.88 62.34 -26.14
CA ALA A 137 9.23 61.05 -26.69
C ALA A 137 10.72 61.03 -27.10
N SER A 138 11.26 59.81 -27.16
CA SER A 138 12.60 59.38 -27.60
C SER A 138 13.79 59.84 -26.75
N ILE A 139 14.32 58.90 -25.98
CA ILE A 139 15.75 58.86 -25.65
C ILE A 139 16.41 58.17 -26.84
N ASP A 140 17.16 58.94 -27.64
CA ASP A 140 18.11 58.40 -28.59
C ASP A 140 19.25 57.74 -27.80
N PHE A 141 19.51 56.47 -28.11
CA PHE A 141 20.74 55.81 -27.70
C PHE A 141 21.83 56.29 -28.66
N ASP A 142 22.53 57.37 -28.30
CA ASP A 142 23.76 57.71 -28.98
C ASP A 142 24.81 56.65 -28.67
N GLU A 143 25.26 56.04 -29.76
CA GLU A 143 26.32 55.06 -29.86
C GLU A 143 27.66 55.59 -29.32
N ASP A 144 28.37 54.70 -28.63
CA ASP A 144 29.83 54.60 -28.47
C ASP A 144 30.73 55.84 -28.63
N LYS A 145 31.47 56.16 -27.57
CA LYS A 145 32.94 56.34 -27.58
C LYS A 145 33.57 56.42 -26.19
#